data_AF-A0A5N7ZAA3-F1
#
_entry.id   AF-A0A5N7ZAA3-F1
#
_cell.length_a   1.000
_cell.length_b   1.000
_cell.length_c   1.000
_cell.angle_alpha   90.00
_cell.angle_beta   90.00
_cell.angle_gamma   90.00
#
_symmetry.space_group_name_H-M   'P 1'
#
loop_
_entity.id
_entity.type
_entity.pdbx_description
1 polymer ?
#
loop_
_entity_poly.entity_id
_entity_poly.type
_entity_poly.pdbx_seq_one_letter_code
_entity_poly.pdbx_strand_id
1 'polypeptide(L)'
;MENITRGGQFLVKETKCEDIFTPEDFSEEQLMMRDSVKEFVDKELWPNKDRFEKKDYAFTEECMRKAGELGLLGVAVPEAYGGLEMG
;
A
#
# COMPACT_ATOMS: atom_id res chain seq x y z
N MET A 1 -15.69 6.83 -25.84
CA MET A 1 -15.88 6.90 -24.37
C MET A 1 -15.87 5.48 -23.88
N GLU A 2 -14.82 5.10 -23.16
CA GLU A 2 -14.67 3.75 -22.60
C GLU A 2 -15.88 3.42 -21.71
N ASN A 3 -16.33 2.16 -21.74
CA ASN A 3 -17.45 1.64 -20.95
C ASN A 3 -17.05 1.46 -19.47
N ILE A 4 -16.55 2.53 -18.83
CA ILE A 4 -16.14 2.49 -17.42
C ILE A 4 -17.38 2.50 -16.52
N THR A 5 -17.47 1.51 -15.62
CA THR A 5 -18.52 1.44 -14.59
C THR A 5 -18.37 2.63 -13.63
N ARG A 6 -19.41 3.45 -13.54
CA ARG A 6 -19.42 4.60 -12.62
C ARG A 6 -19.70 4.17 -11.19
N GLY A 7 -19.24 4.96 -10.22
CA GLY A 7 -19.57 4.76 -8.81
C GLY A 7 -21.08 4.61 -8.59
N GLY A 8 -21.49 3.51 -7.95
CA GLY A 8 -22.90 3.18 -7.67
C GLY A 8 -23.68 2.55 -8.83
N GLN A 9 -23.11 2.46 -10.04
CA GLN A 9 -23.82 1.94 -11.22
C GLN A 9 -24.14 0.44 -11.13
N PHE A 10 -23.39 -0.30 -10.30
CA PHE A 10 -23.61 -1.73 -10.03
C PHE A 10 -25.00 -2.03 -9.42
N LEU A 11 -25.70 -1.03 -8.86
CA LEU A 11 -27.04 -1.19 -8.29
C LEU A 11 -28.13 -1.37 -9.35
N VAL A 12 -27.91 -0.82 -10.54
CA VAL A 12 -28.94 -0.70 -11.60
C VAL A 12 -28.52 -1.36 -12.91
N LYS A 13 -27.28 -1.86 -12.98
CA LYS A 13 -26.70 -2.51 -14.15
C LYS A 13 -25.85 -3.69 -13.68
N GLU A 14 -25.99 -4.82 -14.37
CA GLU A 14 -25.12 -5.98 -14.17
C GLU A 14 -23.65 -5.61 -14.45
N THR A 15 -22.77 -5.98 -13.51
CA THR A 15 -21.32 -5.82 -13.63
C THR A 15 -20.73 -7.19 -13.93
N LYS A 16 -19.94 -7.28 -15.01
CA LYS A 16 -19.30 -8.54 -15.38
C LYS A 16 -18.04 -8.77 -14.56
N CYS A 17 -17.58 -10.01 -14.47
CA CYS A 17 -16.41 -10.36 -13.68
C CYS A 17 -15.13 -9.68 -14.21
N GLU A 18 -15.01 -9.54 -15.54
CA GLU A 18 -13.90 -8.83 -16.18
C GLU A 18 -13.82 -7.33 -15.87
N ASP A 19 -14.91 -6.74 -15.35
CA ASP A 19 -14.98 -5.33 -14.96
C ASP A 19 -14.69 -5.13 -13.46
N ILE A 20 -14.27 -6.18 -12.74
CA ILE A 20 -14.00 -6.18 -11.30
C ILE A 20 -12.53 -6.48 -11.08
N PHE A 21 -11.85 -5.60 -10.34
CA PHE A 21 -10.47 -5.82 -9.92
C PHE A 21 -10.43 -6.73 -8.68
N THR A 22 -9.60 -7.77 -8.74
CA THR A 22 -9.41 -8.79 -7.70
C THR A 22 -7.93 -8.92 -7.33
N PRO A 23 -7.56 -9.57 -6.21
CA PRO A 23 -6.15 -9.80 -5.85
C PRO A 23 -5.37 -10.59 -6.91
N GLU A 24 -6.05 -11.42 -7.69
CA GLU A 24 -5.47 -12.18 -8.80
C GLU A 24 -5.03 -11.27 -9.96
N ASP A 25 -5.54 -10.03 -10.03
CA ASP A 25 -5.21 -9.04 -11.07
C ASP A 25 -4.01 -8.14 -10.69
N PHE A 26 -3.40 -8.35 -9.50
CA PHE A 26 -2.24 -7.57 -9.10
C PHE A 26 -1.06 -7.74 -10.06
N SER A 27 -0.40 -6.64 -10.40
CA SER A 27 0.85 -6.67 -11.16
C SER A 27 1.99 -7.28 -10.33
N GLU A 28 3.04 -7.76 -11.00
CA GLU A 28 4.25 -8.24 -10.33
C GLU A 28 4.85 -7.20 -9.38
N GLU A 29 4.84 -5.93 -9.79
CA GLU A 29 5.31 -4.81 -8.97
C GLU A 29 4.46 -4.62 -7.70
N GLN A 30 3.13 -4.70 -7.82
CA GLN A 30 2.22 -4.62 -6.66
C GLN A 30 2.43 -5.80 -5.70
N LEU A 31 2.66 -7.01 -6.22
CA LEU A 31 2.97 -8.20 -5.43
C LEU A 31 4.33 -8.06 -4.71
N MET A 32 5.35 -7.57 -5.40
CA MET A 32 6.68 -7.31 -4.82
C MET A 32 6.61 -6.25 -3.72
N MET A 33 5.85 -5.17 -3.93
CA MET A 33 5.65 -4.13 -2.91
C MET A 33 4.96 -4.70 -1.68
N ARG A 34 3.88 -5.48 -1.85
CA ARG A 34 3.18 -6.17 -0.75
C ARG A 34 4.14 -7.04 0.07
N ASP A 35 4.95 -7.85 -0.61
CA ASP A 35 5.86 -8.79 0.05
C ASP A 35 6.99 -8.04 0.79
N SER A 36 7.49 -6.95 0.22
CA SER A 36 8.49 -6.08 0.85
C SER A 36 7.96 -5.41 2.12
N VAL A 37 6.71 -4.91 2.10
CA VAL A 37 6.04 -4.36 3.29
C VAL A 37 5.90 -5.44 4.35
N LYS A 38 5.45 -6.64 3.97
CA LYS A 38 5.27 -7.75 4.90
C LYS A 38 6.58 -8.13 5.59
N GLU A 39 7.65 -8.26 4.84
CA GLU A 39 8.98 -8.57 5.37
C GLU A 39 9.48 -7.49 6.34
N PHE A 40 9.28 -6.22 6.02
CA PHE A 40 9.62 -5.11 6.91
C PHE A 40 8.84 -5.19 8.23
N VAL A 41 7.53 -5.43 8.17
CA VAL A 41 6.69 -5.56 9.37
C VAL A 41 7.13 -6.75 10.23
N ASP A 42 7.35 -7.91 9.61
CA ASP A 42 7.70 -9.14 10.31
C ASP A 42 9.09 -9.05 10.99
N LYS A 43 10.03 -8.31 10.40
CA LYS A 43 11.40 -8.17 10.91
C LYS A 43 11.59 -7.01 11.87
N GLU A 44 11.03 -5.84 11.57
CA GLU A 44 11.33 -4.60 12.29
C GLU A 44 10.25 -4.28 13.33
N LEU A 45 8.98 -4.52 13.02
CA LEU A 45 7.87 -4.06 13.85
C LEU A 45 7.41 -5.14 14.82
N TRP A 46 7.11 -6.33 14.31
CA TRP A 46 6.52 -7.41 15.11
C TRP A 46 7.37 -7.83 16.32
N PRO A 47 8.71 -8.03 16.19
CA PRO A 47 9.57 -8.38 17.31
C PRO A 47 9.66 -7.26 18.36
N ASN A 48 9.38 -6.02 17.97
CA ASN A 48 9.48 -4.84 18.81
C ASN A 48 8.12 -4.28 19.25
N LYS A 49 7.03 -5.04 19.07
CA LYS A 49 5.66 -4.60 19.37
C LYS A 49 5.52 -3.96 20.77
N ASP A 50 6.12 -4.57 21.79
CA ASP A 50 6.05 -4.08 23.18
C ASP A 50 6.57 -2.65 23.35
N ARG A 51 7.52 -2.21 22.51
CA ARG A 51 8.03 -0.82 22.53
C ARG A 51 6.95 0.16 22.09
N PHE A 52 6.19 -0.20 21.06
CA PHE A 52 5.04 0.58 20.60
C PHE A 52 3.96 0.68 21.68
N GLU A 53 3.61 -0.43 22.34
CA GLU A 53 2.61 -0.46 23.43
C GLU A 53 3.03 0.42 24.62
N LYS A 54 4.34 0.52 24.88
CA LYS A 54 4.93 1.39 25.90
C LYS A 54 5.11 2.85 25.45
N LYS A 55 4.62 3.22 24.27
CA LYS A 55 4.71 4.58 23.70
C LYS A 55 6.16 5.06 23.50
N ASP A 56 7.05 4.17 23.09
CA ASP A 56 8.39 4.55 22.64
C ASP A 56 8.31 5.27 21.28
N TYR A 57 8.03 6.57 21.32
CA TYR A 57 7.88 7.38 20.11
C TYR A 57 9.18 7.56 19.32
N ALA A 58 10.34 7.47 19.98
CA ALA A 58 11.63 7.53 19.30
C ALA A 58 11.80 6.32 18.38
N PHE A 59 11.37 5.14 18.83
CA PHE A 59 11.36 3.94 17.99
C PHE A 59 10.36 4.05 16.83
N THR A 60 9.18 4.62 17.08
CA THR A 60 8.21 4.87 16.01
C THR A 60 8.79 5.77 14.93
N GLU A 61 9.49 6.86 15.30
CA GLU A 61 10.16 7.73 14.33
C GLU A 61 11.24 6.98 13.55
N GLU A 62 12.05 6.16 14.21
CA GLU A 62 13.08 5.33 13.57
C GLU A 62 12.48 4.39 12.53
N CYS A 63 11.41 3.66 12.89
CA CYS A 63 10.70 2.78 11.95
C CYS A 63 10.10 3.55 10.77
N MET A 64 9.56 4.75 11.00
CA MET A 64 9.04 5.59 9.91
C MET A 64 10.14 6.06 8.97
N ARG A 65 11.33 6.41 9.48
CA ARG A 65 12.49 6.75 8.64
C ARG A 65 12.90 5.56 7.76
N LYS A 66 13.02 4.37 8.35
CA LYS A 66 13.30 3.13 7.60
C LYS A 66 12.24 2.84 6.53
N ALA A 67 10.96 2.98 6.86
CA ALA A 67 9.87 2.81 5.89
C ALA A 67 9.93 3.83 4.75
N GLY A 68 10.35 5.07 5.03
CA GLY A 68 10.60 6.09 4.02
C GLY A 68 11.78 5.75 3.10
N GLU A 69 12.87 5.22 3.64
CA GLU A 69 14.02 4.75 2.85
C GLU A 69 13.66 3.58 1.92
N LEU A 70 12.69 2.75 2.32
CA LEU A 70 12.10 1.70 1.48
C LEU A 70 11.08 2.22 0.44
N GLY A 71 10.84 3.54 0.38
CA GLY A 71 9.90 4.17 -0.54
C GLY A 71 8.41 4.04 -0.14
N LEU A 72 8.11 3.36 0.97
CA LEU A 72 6.74 3.03 1.38
C LEU A 72 5.90 4.26 1.74
N LEU A 73 6.54 5.36 2.13
CA LEU A 73 5.86 6.62 2.47
C LEU A 73 5.64 7.55 1.27
N GLY A 74 6.17 7.20 0.08
CA GLY A 74 6.09 8.00 -1.15
C GLY A 74 5.12 7.47 -2.20
N VAL A 75 4.44 6.36 -1.94
CA VAL A 75 3.62 5.62 -2.94
C VAL A 75 2.59 6.53 -3.64
N ALA A 76 1.84 7.33 -2.89
CA ALA A 76 0.82 8.24 -3.43
C ALA A 76 1.35 9.65 -3.76
N VAL A 77 2.65 9.89 -3.60
CA VAL A 77 3.27 11.20 -3.81
C VAL A 77 3.81 11.24 -5.25
N PRO A 78 3.55 12.31 -6.03
CA PRO A 78 4.10 12.45 -7.38
C PRO A 78 5.62 12.44 -7.42
N GLU A 79 6.20 11.94 -8.51
CA GLU A 79 7.68 11.87 -8.68
C GLU A 79 8.33 13.26 -8.62
N ALA A 80 7.63 14.30 -9.09
CA ALA A 80 8.08 15.69 -9.05
C ALA A 80 8.38 16.20 -7.61
N TYR A 81 7.84 15.53 -6.59
CA TYR A 81 8.07 15.83 -5.18
C TYR A 81 8.91 14.76 -4.46
N GLY A 82 9.54 13.84 -5.21
CA GLY A 82 10.36 12.76 -4.67
C GLY A 82 9.56 11.54 -4.20
N GLY A 83 8.32 11.37 -4.70
CA GLY A 83 7.51 10.17 -4.48
C GLY A 83 7.65 9.14 -5.60
N LEU A 84 6.74 8.16 -5.62
CA LEU A 84 6.74 7.05 -6.57
C LEU A 84 5.58 7.09 -7.58
N GLU A 85 4.58 7.97 -7.40
CA GLU A 85 3.43 8.13 -8.30
C GLU A 85 2.73 6.81 -8.69
N MET A 86 2.62 5.87 -7.75
CA MET A 86 2.04 4.53 -7.95
C MET A 86 0.56 4.45 -7.54
N GLY A 87 -0.13 5.60 -7.49
CA GLY A 87 -1.50 5.75 -6.99
C GLY A 87 -2.60 5.54 -8.03
#